data_AF-A0A8X7PSU8-F1
#
_entry.id   AF-A0A8X7PSU8-F1
#
_cell.length_a   1.000
_cell.length_b   1.000
_cell.length_c   1.000
_cell.angle_alpha   90.00
_cell.angle_beta   90.00
_cell.angle_gamma   90.00
#
_symmetry.space_group_name_H-M   'P 1'
#
loop_
_entity.id
_entity.type
_entity.pdbx_description
1 polymer ?
#
loop_
_entity_poly.entity_id
_entity_poly.type
_entity_poly.pdbx_seq_one_letter_code
_entity_poly.pdbx_strand_id
1 'polypeptide(L)'
;MEFFQKAKAIRMRNSHNKYLSADDDGETVTQNRNGSTKNAQWTVEPVPDSYTVIRLKSCYGKYLTASNERFLLGGTGKKVVQLKPSGPDSSVEWEPVREGSKIKLKTRYGNYLKD
;
A
#
# COMPACT_ATOMS: atom_id res chain seq x y z
N MET A 1 16.14 4.94 7.70
CA MET A 1 14.82 4.34 8.01
C MET A 1 14.94 2.83 7.83
N GLU A 2 14.58 2.03 8.84
CA GLU A 2 14.77 0.56 8.79
C GLU A 2 13.45 -0.24 8.88
N PHE A 3 12.28 0.41 8.82
CA PHE A 3 10.98 -0.17 9.20
C PHE A 3 10.67 -1.53 8.56
N PHE A 4 11.05 -1.70 7.30
CA PHE A 4 10.76 -2.92 6.55
C PHE A 4 12.02 -3.61 5.99
N GLN A 5 13.21 -3.19 6.40
CA GLN A 5 14.46 -3.77 5.87
C GLN A 5 14.61 -5.27 6.20
N LYS A 6 13.99 -5.74 7.28
CA LYS A 6 13.97 -7.16 7.68
C LYS A 6 12.67 -7.87 7.32
N ALA A 7 11.63 -7.14 6.92
CA ALA A 7 10.30 -7.69 6.70
C ALA A 7 10.15 -8.14 5.25
N LYS A 8 10.00 -9.44 5.02
CA LYS A 8 9.70 -9.97 3.67
C LYS A 8 8.28 -9.60 3.21
N ALA A 9 7.35 -9.53 4.16
CA ALA A 9 5.96 -9.18 3.90
C ALA A 9 5.32 -8.56 5.13
N ILE A 10 4.28 -7.77 4.90
CA ILE A 10 3.51 -7.09 5.94
C ILE A 10 2.01 -7.31 5.75
N ARG A 11 1.25 -7.04 6.81
CA ARG A 11 -0.19 -6.90 6.79
C ARG A 11 -0.54 -5.53 7.34
N MET A 12 -1.26 -4.73 6.57
CA MET A 12 -1.68 -3.40 6.99
C MET A 12 -3.04 -3.49 7.65
N ARG A 13 -3.15 -3.04 8.89
CA ARG A 13 -4.38 -3.05 9.67
C ARG A 13 -4.78 -1.63 10.03
N ASN A 14 -6.01 -1.24 9.75
CA ASN A 14 -6.55 0.06 10.12
C ASN A 14 -7.04 0.10 11.58
N SER A 15 -7.50 1.26 12.04
CA SER A 15 -8.02 1.45 13.41
C SER A 15 -9.28 0.63 13.72
N HIS A 16 -10.02 0.22 12.69
CA HIS A 16 -11.22 -0.61 12.80
C HIS A 16 -10.92 -2.11 12.74
N ASN A 17 -9.65 -2.48 12.93
CA ASN A 17 -9.20 -3.87 12.94
C ASN A 17 -9.41 -4.60 11.61
N LYS A 18 -9.56 -3.88 10.50
CA LYS A 18 -9.64 -4.43 9.14
C LYS A 18 -8.27 -4.41 8.49
N TYR A 19 -8.00 -5.41 7.66
CA TYR A 19 -6.79 -5.57 6.88
C TYR A 19 -7.02 -5.15 5.44
N LEU A 20 -6.05 -4.41 4.89
CA LEU A 20 -6.03 -4.08 3.47
C LEU A 20 -5.68 -5.35 2.67
N SER A 21 -6.61 -5.76 1.81
CA SER A 21 -6.52 -6.98 1.01
C SER A 21 -6.59 -6.65 -0.48
N ALA A 22 -5.80 -7.34 -1.29
CA ALA A 22 -5.98 -7.33 -2.73
C ALA A 22 -7.23 -8.10 -3.11
N ASP A 23 -8.12 -7.50 -3.89
CA ASP A 23 -9.35 -8.16 -4.33
C ASP A 23 -9.10 -9.14 -5.49
N ASP A 24 -10.04 -10.05 -5.72
CA ASP A 24 -9.90 -11.12 -6.73
C ASP A 24 -10.14 -10.62 -8.16
N ASP A 25 -10.79 -9.46 -8.32
CA ASP A 25 -10.84 -8.70 -9.57
C ASP A 25 -9.45 -8.29 -10.09
N GLY A 26 -8.44 -8.32 -9.22
CA GLY A 26 -7.08 -7.93 -9.52
C GLY A 26 -6.89 -6.42 -9.76
N GLU A 27 -7.88 -5.58 -9.57
CA GLU A 27 -7.81 -4.14 -9.80
C GLU A 27 -8.01 -3.36 -8.50
N THR A 28 -8.93 -3.81 -7.67
CA THR A 28 -9.30 -3.12 -6.44
C THR A 28 -8.63 -3.72 -5.21
N VAL A 29 -8.69 -2.94 -4.13
CA VAL A 29 -8.31 -3.39 -2.79
C VAL A 29 -9.52 -3.22 -1.87
N THR A 30 -9.68 -4.14 -0.95
CA THR A 30 -10.79 -4.15 0.00
C THR A 30 -10.27 -4.25 1.44
N GLN A 31 -11.13 -3.92 2.40
CA GLN A 31 -10.83 -4.02 3.81
C GLN A 31 -11.65 -5.13 4.47
N ASN A 32 -10.99 -6.16 4.97
CA ASN A 32 -11.65 -7.30 5.62
C ASN A 32 -11.08 -7.57 7.02
N ARG A 33 -11.90 -8.09 7.94
CA ARG A 33 -11.44 -8.51 9.27
C ARG A 33 -10.55 -9.75 9.22
N ASN A 34 -10.68 -10.58 8.18
CA ASN A 34 -9.85 -11.76 8.01
C ASN A 34 -8.48 -11.41 7.39
N GLY A 35 -7.45 -11.30 8.23
CA GLY A 35 -6.07 -11.02 7.81
C GLY A 35 -5.23 -12.28 7.51
N SER A 36 -5.75 -13.50 7.70
CA SER A 36 -4.96 -14.72 7.49
C SER A 36 -4.82 -15.11 6.01
N THR A 37 -5.62 -14.50 5.14
CA THR A 37 -5.60 -14.75 3.70
C THR A 37 -4.29 -14.27 3.06
N LYS A 38 -3.94 -14.87 1.91
CA LYS A 38 -2.82 -14.40 1.09
C LYS A 38 -3.09 -13.00 0.53
N ASN A 39 -4.35 -12.67 0.28
CA ASN A 39 -4.82 -11.37 -0.19
C ASN A 39 -4.44 -10.22 0.75
N ALA A 40 -4.42 -10.46 2.06
CA ALA A 40 -4.02 -9.49 3.07
C ALA A 40 -2.50 -9.33 3.22
N GLN A 41 -1.71 -10.21 2.59
CA GLN A 41 -0.25 -10.20 2.66
C GLN A 41 0.35 -9.38 1.52
N TRP A 42 1.13 -8.37 1.88
CA TRP A 42 1.83 -7.51 0.93
C TRP A 42 3.33 -7.75 1.05
N THR A 43 3.95 -8.24 -0.02
CA THR A 43 5.39 -8.43 -0.09
C THR A 43 6.08 -7.08 -0.18
N VAL A 44 7.09 -6.86 0.64
CA VAL A 44 7.89 -5.63 0.62
C VAL A 44 9.01 -5.81 -0.38
N GLU A 45 9.03 -4.96 -1.40
CA GLU A 45 10.12 -4.89 -2.37
C GLU A 45 10.84 -3.54 -2.21
N PRO A 46 12.11 -3.52 -1.77
CA PRO A 46 12.92 -2.30 -1.76
C PRO A 46 13.10 -1.74 -3.17
N VAL A 47 13.11 -0.41 -3.30
CA VAL A 47 13.39 0.24 -4.58
C VAL A 47 14.92 0.34 -4.76
N PRO A 48 15.49 -0.10 -5.90
CA PRO A 48 16.89 0.14 -6.21
C PRO A 48 17.22 1.64 -6.09
N ASP A 49 18.40 1.97 -5.56
CA ASP A 49 18.87 3.35 -5.41
C ASP A 49 18.07 4.23 -4.41
N SER A 50 17.19 3.65 -3.60
CA SER A 50 16.49 4.35 -2.53
C SER A 50 16.43 3.55 -1.23
N TYR A 51 16.75 4.19 -0.10
CA TYR A 51 16.72 3.59 1.24
C TYR A 51 15.45 3.92 2.04
N THR A 52 14.61 4.80 1.52
CA THR A 52 13.43 5.32 2.22
C THR A 52 12.11 4.87 1.60
N VAL A 53 12.17 4.31 0.39
CA VAL A 53 11.01 3.98 -0.42
C VAL A 53 10.91 2.48 -0.63
N ILE A 54 9.68 1.96 -0.55
CA ILE A 54 9.34 0.57 -0.81
C ILE A 54 8.21 0.46 -1.83
N ARG A 55 8.09 -0.71 -2.44
CA ARG A 55 6.94 -1.16 -3.21
C ARG A 55 6.24 -2.29 -2.44
N LEU A 56 4.92 -2.32 -2.53
CA LEU A 56 4.10 -3.32 -1.85
C LEU A 56 3.40 -4.16 -2.90
N LYS A 57 3.71 -5.45 -2.96
CA LYS A 57 3.22 -6.36 -3.98
C LYS A 57 2.18 -7.33 -3.42
N SER A 58 1.03 -7.41 -4.08
CA SER A 58 -0.05 -8.33 -3.74
C SER A 58 0.27 -9.77 -4.11
N CYS A 59 -0.54 -10.70 -3.62
CA CYS A 59 -0.49 -12.11 -4.03
C CYS A 59 -0.74 -12.35 -5.53
N TYR A 60 -1.30 -11.35 -6.24
CA TYR A 60 -1.52 -11.39 -7.69
C TYR A 60 -0.34 -10.83 -8.50
N GLY A 61 0.76 -10.46 -7.85
CA GLY A 61 1.94 -9.88 -8.50
C GLY A 61 1.74 -8.44 -8.97
N LYS A 62 0.68 -7.77 -8.51
CA LYS A 62 0.37 -6.35 -8.76
C LYS A 62 0.84 -5.52 -7.58
N TYR A 63 1.04 -4.22 -7.77
CA TYR A 63 1.52 -3.33 -6.72
C TYR A 63 0.42 -2.46 -6.16
N LEU A 64 0.53 -2.15 -4.88
CA LEU A 64 -0.30 -1.15 -4.23
C LEU A 64 0.01 0.22 -4.85
N THR A 65 -1.00 0.81 -5.47
CA THR A 65 -0.85 2.02 -6.28
C THR A 65 -1.73 3.14 -5.74
N ALA A 66 -1.16 4.34 -5.59
CA ALA A 66 -1.94 5.54 -5.31
C ALA A 66 -2.69 6.00 -6.59
N SER A 67 -4.01 5.85 -6.64
CA SER A 67 -4.83 6.30 -7.77
C SER A 67 -5.12 7.81 -7.69
N ASN A 68 -5.15 8.48 -8.83
CA ASN A 68 -5.59 9.88 -8.94
C ASN A 68 -7.11 10.03 -8.97
N GLU A 69 -7.88 8.93 -8.90
CA GLU A 69 -9.33 8.97 -8.81
C GLU A 69 -9.76 9.75 -7.56
N ARG A 70 -10.49 10.85 -7.78
CA ARG A 70 -11.11 11.63 -6.71
C ARG A 70 -12.25 10.78 -6.12
N PHE A 71 -12.31 10.68 -4.80
CA PHE A 71 -13.49 10.19 -4.10
C PHE A 71 -14.68 11.07 -4.53
N LEU A 72 -15.70 10.52 -5.19
CA LEU A 72 -16.85 11.30 -5.67
C LEU A 72 -17.75 11.83 -4.53
N LEU A 73 -17.40 11.57 -3.26
CA LEU A 73 -18.17 12.01 -2.09
C LEU A 73 -17.25 12.47 -0.95
N GLY A 74 -16.88 13.75 -0.92
CA GLY A 74 -16.49 14.51 0.28
C GLY A 74 -15.20 14.11 1.04
N GLY A 75 -14.51 13.05 0.66
CA GLY A 75 -13.25 12.62 1.27
C GLY A 75 -12.03 13.23 0.59
N THR A 76 -11.14 13.89 1.33
CA THR A 76 -9.81 14.26 0.82
C THR A 76 -8.90 13.03 0.87
N GLY A 77 -8.68 12.36 -0.27
CA GLY A 77 -7.80 11.19 -0.32
C GLY A 77 -7.73 10.57 -1.72
N LYS A 78 -6.57 10.01 -2.07
CA LYS A 78 -6.39 9.22 -3.28
C LYS A 78 -6.82 7.79 -2.99
N LYS A 79 -7.74 7.24 -3.80
CA LYS A 79 -8.14 5.83 -3.74
C LYS A 79 -6.91 4.95 -3.98
N VAL A 80 -6.84 3.81 -3.32
CA VAL A 80 -5.77 2.84 -3.55
C VAL A 80 -6.29 1.74 -4.45
N VAL A 81 -5.45 1.27 -5.38
CA VAL A 81 -5.75 0.18 -6.31
C VAL A 81 -4.57 -0.78 -6.34
N GLN A 82 -4.74 -1.94 -6.98
CA GLN A 82 -3.62 -2.80 -7.34
C GLN A 82 -3.43 -2.81 -8.85
N LEU A 83 -2.26 -2.41 -9.32
CA LEU A 83 -1.97 -2.37 -10.75
C LEU A 83 -0.59 -2.94 -11.03
N LYS A 84 -0.41 -3.49 -12.24
CA LYS A 84 0.91 -3.81 -12.76
C LYS A 84 1.42 -2.59 -13.51
N PRO A 85 2.42 -1.84 -13.00
CA PRO A 85 2.95 -0.70 -13.71
C PRO A 85 3.63 -1.16 -14.99
N SER A 86 3.43 -0.40 -16.07
CA SER A 86 4.05 -0.65 -17.38
C SER A 86 5.46 -0.06 -17.49
N GLY A 87 5.95 0.63 -16.46
CA GLY A 87 7.27 1.27 -16.41
C GLY A 87 7.63 1.74 -14.99
N PRO A 88 8.70 2.54 -14.82
CA PRO A 88 9.07 3.13 -13.54
C PRO A 88 7.99 4.13 -13.10
N ASP A 89 7.05 3.66 -12.30
CA ASP A 89 5.91 4.45 -11.85
C ASP A 89 6.05 4.81 -10.36
N SER A 90 6.23 6.09 -10.08
CA SER A 90 6.30 6.60 -8.71
C SER A 90 4.98 6.44 -7.93
N SER A 91 3.88 6.09 -8.60
CA SER A 91 2.58 5.83 -7.97
C SER A 91 2.55 4.54 -7.14
N VAL A 92 3.50 3.61 -7.37
CA VAL A 92 3.67 2.36 -6.59
C VAL A 92 4.70 2.47 -5.48
N GLU A 93 5.30 3.66 -5.33
CA GLU A 93 6.38 3.94 -4.40
C GLU A 93 5.87 4.61 -3.13
N TRP A 94 6.17 3.97 -2.00
CA TRP A 94 5.68 4.38 -0.69
C TRP A 94 6.85 4.62 0.26
N GLU A 95 6.86 5.79 0.88
CA GLU A 95 7.71 6.16 2.01
C GLU A 95 6.99 5.81 3.32
N PRO A 96 7.50 4.87 4.12
CA PRO A 96 6.96 4.57 5.45
C PRO A 96 7.32 5.67 6.44
N VAL A 97 6.31 6.32 7.02
CA VAL A 97 6.49 7.37 8.03
C VAL A 97 5.89 6.90 9.35
N ARG A 98 6.70 6.91 10.42
CA ARG A 98 6.20 6.60 11.78
C ARG A 98 5.47 7.82 12.34
N GLU A 99 4.24 7.61 12.78
CA GLU A 99 3.43 8.59 13.51
C GLU A 99 2.96 7.93 14.82
N GLY A 100 3.65 8.24 15.91
CA GLY A 100 3.45 7.56 17.19
C GLY A 100 3.70 6.05 17.07
N SER A 101 2.68 5.25 17.40
CA SER A 101 2.70 3.78 17.28
C SER A 101 2.30 3.25 15.91
N LYS A 102 1.88 4.12 14.99
CA LYS A 102 1.39 3.75 13.66
C LYS A 102 2.45 4.04 12.59
N ILE A 103 2.38 3.30 11.49
CA ILE A 103 3.13 3.60 10.27
C ILE A 103 2.11 4.06 9.24
N LYS A 104 2.36 5.22 8.65
CA LYS A 104 1.63 5.72 7.48
C LYS A 104 2.48 5.51 6.24
N LEU A 105 1.84 5.21 5.13
CA LEU A 105 2.50 5.13 3.84
C LEU A 105 2.26 6.44 3.09
N LYS A 106 3.34 7.07 2.66
CA LYS A 106 3.32 8.39 2.01
C LYS A 106 3.87 8.26 0.59
N THR A 107 3.15 8.78 -0.38
CA THR A 107 3.65 8.94 -1.75
C THR A 107 4.76 9.98 -1.81
N ARG A 108 5.61 9.91 -2.85
CA ARG A 108 6.65 10.93 -3.11
C ARG A 108 6.11 12.37 -3.13
N TYR A 109 4.84 12.54 -3.50
CA TYR A 109 4.17 13.85 -3.61
C TYR A 109 3.53 14.35 -2.31
N GLY A 110 3.77 13.69 -1.17
CA GLY A 110 3.25 14.17 0.12
C GLY A 110 1.91 13.58 0.55
N ASN A 111 1.21 12.86 -0.33
CA ASN A 111 -0.10 12.29 -0.03
C ASN A 111 0.04 10.98 0.73
N TYR A 112 -0.79 10.78 1.75
CA TYR A 112 -0.83 9.54 2.52
C TYR A 112 -1.83 8.55 1.94
N LEU A 113 -1.51 7.26 2.10
CA LEU A 113 -2.46 6.17 1.92
C LEU A 113 -3.66 6.40 2.85
N LYS A 114 -4.86 6.35 2.26
CA LYS A 114 -6.12 6.34 2.98
C LYS A 114 -6.94 5.19 2.42
N ASP A 115 -7.33 4.27 3.28
CA ASP A 115 -8.07 3.05 2.98
C ASP A 115 -9.43 3.01 3.66
#